data_AF-A0A8S3XJD5-F1
#
_entry.id   AF-A0A8S3XJD5-F1
#
_cell.length_a   1.000
_cell.length_b   1.000
_cell.length_c   1.000
_cell.angle_alpha   90.00
_cell.angle_beta   90.00
_cell.angle_gamma   90.00
#
_symmetry.space_group_name_H-M   'P 1'
#
loop_
_entity.id
_entity.type
_entity.pdbx_description
1 polymer ?
#
loop_
_entity_poly.entity_id
_entity_poly.type
_entity_poly.pdbx_seq_one_letter_code
_entity_poly.pdbx_strand_id
1 'polypeptide(L)'
;MPRRPPVTLNRGSTYTTDSQETAKALLDHFYPDDSPDTLTRHHELRSEITDLPQSHDDPPFTQEEVLEYLKQMNPKKAPGLDNFTSDIICLQFAKDYPKLLTDILNRCLTPQHFSD
;
A
#
# COMPACT_ATOMS: atom_id res chain seq x y z
N MET A 1 17.37 4.64 45.26
CA MET A 1 18.04 3.86 44.19
C MET A 1 17.08 3.78 43.01
N PRO A 2 17.30 4.46 41.87
CA PRO A 2 16.42 4.29 40.72
C PRO A 2 16.66 2.90 40.13
N ARG A 3 15.66 2.01 40.21
CA ARG A 3 15.71 0.70 39.56
C ARG A 3 15.66 0.93 38.05
N ARG A 4 16.76 0.67 37.34
CA ARG A 4 16.72 0.59 35.87
C ARG A 4 15.85 -0.61 35.48
N PRO A 5 14.95 -0.46 34.51
CA PRO A 5 14.05 -1.53 34.11
C PRO A 5 14.86 -2.67 33.47
N PRO A 6 14.58 -3.95 33.77
CA PRO A 6 15.06 -5.04 32.93
C PRO A 6 14.17 -5.04 31.68
N VAL A 7 14.66 -4.46 30.60
CA VAL A 7 13.99 -4.54 29.29
C VAL A 7 14.85 -5.45 28.44
N THR A 8 14.61 -6.75 28.58
CA THR A 8 15.36 -7.77 27.85
C THR A 8 14.37 -8.64 27.09
N LEU A 9 14.37 -8.52 25.77
CA LEU A 9 13.56 -9.32 24.87
C LEU A 9 14.18 -10.72 24.77
N ASN A 10 13.37 -11.77 24.90
CA ASN A 10 13.83 -13.14 24.72
C ASN A 10 13.90 -13.48 23.22
N ARG A 11 15.09 -13.82 22.71
CA ARG A 11 15.33 -14.28 21.33
C ARG A 11 15.45 -15.82 21.24
N GLY A 12 14.75 -16.55 22.10
CA GLY A 12 14.74 -18.02 22.15
C GLY A 12 15.73 -18.59 23.16
N SER A 13 17.04 -18.38 22.95
CA SER A 13 18.10 -18.88 23.86
C SER A 13 18.92 -17.78 24.54
N THR A 14 18.71 -16.52 24.14
CA THR A 14 19.45 -15.36 24.67
C THR A 14 18.51 -14.18 24.89
N TYR A 15 18.91 -13.28 25.80
CA TYR A 15 18.19 -12.06 26.13
C TYR A 15 18.97 -10.85 25.63
N THR A 16 18.27 -9.84 25.11
CA THR A 16 18.90 -8.54 24.82
C THR A 16 19.39 -7.90 26.11
N THR A 17 20.48 -7.15 26.06
CA THR A 17 21.21 -6.66 27.24
C THR A 17 20.99 -5.17 27.50
N ASP A 18 20.58 -4.41 26.48
CA ASP A 18 20.27 -2.99 26.59
C ASP A 18 19.07 -2.56 25.73
N SER A 19 18.66 -1.30 25.92
CA SER A 19 17.51 -0.71 25.23
C SER A 19 17.70 -0.54 23.73
N GLN A 20 18.93 -0.29 23.27
CA GLN A 20 19.24 -0.15 21.85
C GLN A 20 19.18 -1.52 21.17
N GLU A 21 19.75 -2.54 21.79
CA GLU A 21 19.67 -3.92 21.32
C GLU A 21 18.21 -4.41 21.29
N THR A 22 17.43 -4.07 22.32
CA THR A 22 16.00 -4.41 22.38
C THR A 22 15.20 -3.71 21.27
N ALA A 23 15.42 -2.41 21.06
CA ALA A 23 14.77 -1.67 19.98
C ALA A 23 15.14 -2.24 18.61
N LYS A 24 16.41 -2.59 18.39
CA LYS A 24 16.86 -3.21 17.15
C LYS A 24 16.24 -4.59 16.94
N ALA A 25 16.19 -5.43 17.98
CA ALA A 25 15.56 -6.75 17.88
C ALA A 25 14.06 -6.67 17.59
N LEU A 26 13.37 -5.66 18.11
CA LEU A 26 11.96 -5.39 17.77
C LEU A 26 11.83 -4.91 16.32
N LEU A 27 12.69 -3.98 15.87
CA LEU A 27 12.69 -3.51 14.49
C LEU A 27 12.94 -4.66 13.51
N ASP A 28 13.98 -5.47 13.73
CA ASP A 28 14.31 -6.61 12.86
C ASP A 28 13.18 -7.66 12.82
N HIS A 29 12.39 -7.80 13.88
CA HIS A 29 11.29 -8.76 13.95
C HIS A 29 10.00 -8.25 13.29
N PHE A 30 9.64 -6.98 13.54
CA PHE A 30 8.41 -6.38 13.03
C PHE A 30 8.57 -5.74 11.65
N TYR A 31 9.80 -5.41 11.27
CA TYR A 31 10.18 -4.80 10.01
C TYR A 31 11.39 -5.54 9.41
N PRO A 32 11.23 -6.83 9.06
CA PRO A 32 12.28 -7.56 8.34
C PRO A 32 12.61 -6.84 7.02
N ASP A 33 13.82 -7.08 6.50
CA ASP A 33 14.24 -6.49 5.21
C ASP A 33 13.28 -6.92 4.10
N ASP A 34 12.45 -5.98 3.65
CA ASP A 34 11.49 -6.14 2.57
C ASP A 34 12.10 -5.67 1.23
N SER A 35 13.44 -5.70 1.12
CA SER A 35 14.09 -5.42 -0.15
C SER A 35 13.58 -6.41 -1.20
N PRO A 36 13.31 -5.93 -2.43
CA PRO A 36 12.64 -6.73 -3.46
C PRO A 36 13.41 -8.01 -3.86
N ASP A 37 14.62 -8.23 -3.36
CA ASP A 37 15.57 -9.26 -3.81
C ASP A 37 16.15 -10.12 -2.68
N THR A 38 15.45 -10.31 -1.57
CA THR A 38 15.93 -11.16 -0.46
C THR A 38 16.12 -12.64 -0.85
N LEU A 39 15.54 -13.10 -1.96
CA LEU A 39 15.67 -14.48 -2.46
C LEU A 39 15.96 -14.51 -3.96
N THR A 40 17.06 -15.17 -4.35
CA THR A 40 17.46 -15.38 -5.76
C THR A 40 16.32 -15.91 -6.63
N ARG A 41 15.49 -16.78 -6.06
CA ARG A 41 14.31 -17.34 -6.73
C ARG A 41 13.30 -16.28 -7.19
N HIS A 42 13.14 -15.19 -6.45
CA HIS A 42 12.21 -14.11 -6.84
C HIS A 42 12.76 -13.31 -8.03
N HIS A 43 14.09 -13.13 -8.08
CA HIS A 43 14.76 -12.51 -9.22
C HIS A 43 14.61 -13.37 -10.48
N GLU A 44 14.85 -14.68 -10.36
CA GLU A 44 14.67 -15.64 -11.45
C GLU A 44 13.23 -15.60 -11.99
N LEU A 45 12.22 -15.71 -11.12
CA LEU A 45 10.81 -15.65 -11.51
C LEU A 45 10.43 -14.34 -12.22
N ARG A 46 10.94 -13.19 -11.79
CA ARG A 46 10.69 -11.90 -12.46
C ARG A 46 11.41 -11.80 -13.81
N SER A 47 12.60 -12.39 -13.92
CA SER A 47 13.36 -12.44 -15.19
C SER A 47 12.77 -13.41 -16.21
N GLU A 48 12.08 -14.46 -15.76
CA GLU A 48 11.39 -15.43 -16.61
C GLU A 48 10.10 -14.89 -17.22
N ILE A 49 9.49 -13.87 -16.61
CA ILE A 49 8.30 -13.20 -17.12
C ILE A 49 8.74 -11.99 -17.95
N THR A 50 9.15 -12.24 -19.20
CA THR A 50 9.47 -11.17 -20.17
C THR A 50 8.23 -10.60 -20.87
N ASP A 51 7.16 -11.38 -20.94
CA ASP A 51 5.94 -10.99 -21.65
C ASP A 51 4.84 -10.63 -20.65
N LEU A 52 4.21 -9.47 -20.86
CA LEU A 52 2.95 -9.16 -20.20
C LEU A 52 1.94 -10.28 -20.50
N PRO A 53 1.14 -10.71 -19.51
CA PRO A 53 0.09 -11.67 -19.75
C PRO A 53 -0.80 -11.14 -20.89
N GLN A 54 -1.13 -12.01 -21.86
CA GLN A 54 -2.10 -11.69 -22.92
C GLN A 54 -3.54 -11.71 -22.36
N SER A 55 -3.78 -10.93 -21.31
CA SER A 55 -5.13 -10.62 -20.84
C SER A 55 -5.78 -9.63 -21.79
N HIS A 56 -7.10 -9.71 -21.89
CA HIS A 56 -7.86 -8.69 -22.59
C HIS A 56 -7.83 -7.41 -21.75
N ASP A 57 -7.90 -6.24 -22.39
CA ASP A 57 -8.02 -4.97 -21.69
C ASP A 57 -9.26 -4.97 -20.80
N ASP A 58 -9.14 -4.37 -19.62
CA ASP A 58 -10.28 -4.20 -18.71
C ASP A 58 -11.33 -3.27 -19.35
N PRO A 59 -12.63 -3.54 -19.12
CA PRO A 59 -13.70 -2.66 -19.59
C PRO A 59 -13.61 -1.28 -18.91
N PRO A 60 -14.05 -0.21 -19.59
CA PRO A 60 -14.09 1.11 -18.98
C PRO A 60 -15.10 1.16 -17.84
N PHE A 61 -14.75 1.89 -16.79
CA PHE A 61 -15.65 2.22 -15.68
C PHE A 61 -16.83 3.06 -16.14
N THR A 62 -17.99 2.77 -15.57
CA THR A 62 -19.21 3.59 -15.71
C THR A 62 -19.29 4.66 -14.62
N GLN A 63 -20.06 5.72 -14.87
CA GLN A 63 -20.25 6.79 -13.88
C GLN A 63 -20.98 6.26 -12.64
N GLU A 64 -21.91 5.33 -12.84
CA GLU A 64 -22.69 4.68 -11.79
C GLU A 64 -21.79 3.86 -10.87
N GLU A 65 -20.88 3.07 -11.42
CA GLU A 65 -19.90 2.29 -10.64
C GLU A 65 -19.00 3.18 -9.81
N VAL A 66 -18.45 4.25 -10.41
CA VAL A 66 -17.57 5.20 -9.70
C VAL A 66 -18.33 5.86 -8.54
N LEU A 67 -19.57 6.30 -8.77
CA LEU A 67 -20.40 6.93 -7.74
C LEU A 67 -20.81 5.94 -6.64
N GLU A 68 -21.17 4.72 -6.98
CA GLU A 68 -21.54 3.70 -6.02
C GLU A 68 -20.35 3.31 -5.15
N TYR A 69 -19.17 3.13 -5.74
CA TYR A 69 -17.96 2.81 -5.01
C TYR A 69 -17.56 3.92 -4.02
N LEU A 70 -17.62 5.18 -4.44
CA LEU A 70 -17.33 6.32 -3.57
C LEU A 70 -18.29 6.42 -2.38
N LYS A 71 -19.55 6.01 -2.53
CA LYS A 71 -20.51 5.94 -1.41
C LYS A 71 -20.18 4.84 -0.41
N GLN A 72 -19.59 3.74 -0.88
CA GLN A 72 -19.21 2.61 -0.04
C GLN A 72 -17.86 2.80 0.67
N MET A 73 -17.06 3.79 0.25
CA MET A 73 -15.78 4.08 0.91
C MET A 73 -16.00 4.51 2.37
N ASN A 74 -15.27 3.84 3.28
CA ASN A 74 -15.34 4.16 4.70
C ASN A 74 -14.77 5.57 4.96
N PRO A 75 -15.57 6.52 5.49
CA PRO A 75 -15.14 7.90 5.76
C PRO A 75 -14.04 7.99 6.82
N LYS A 76 -13.81 6.91 7.59
CA LYS A 76 -12.76 6.84 8.61
C LYS A 76 -11.41 6.36 8.06
N LYS A 77 -11.29 6.14 6.74
CA LYS A 77 -9.97 5.89 6.14
C LYS A 77 -9.12 7.14 6.31
N ALA A 78 -7.85 6.93 6.68
CA ALA A 78 -6.90 8.03 6.74
C ALA A 78 -6.77 8.66 5.34
N PRO A 79 -6.69 10.00 5.24
CA PRO A 79 -6.50 10.66 3.97
C PRO A 79 -5.15 10.29 3.34
N GLY A 80 -5.06 10.43 2.03
CA GLY A 80 -3.80 10.26 1.30
C GLY A 80 -2.81 11.40 1.59
N LEU A 81 -1.64 11.36 0.95
CA LEU A 81 -0.63 12.42 1.04
C LEU A 81 -1.15 13.79 0.57
N ASP A 82 -2.12 13.77 -0.34
CA ASP A 82 -2.87 14.93 -0.84
C ASP A 82 -3.85 15.52 0.18
N ASN A 83 -4.04 14.87 1.32
CA ASN A 83 -5.00 15.20 2.37
C ASN A 83 -6.46 15.19 1.90
N PHE A 84 -6.76 14.54 0.77
CA PHE A 84 -8.13 14.42 0.29
C PHE A 84 -8.84 13.24 0.97
N THR A 85 -10.03 13.50 1.50
CA THR A 85 -10.89 12.47 2.10
C THR A 85 -11.95 12.00 1.12
N SER A 86 -12.26 10.71 1.18
CA SER A 86 -13.20 10.06 0.25
C SER A 86 -14.62 10.59 0.34
N ASP A 87 -15.02 11.02 1.54
CA ASP A 87 -16.38 11.40 1.91
C ASP A 87 -16.75 12.83 1.48
N ILE A 88 -15.83 13.78 1.60
CA ILE A 88 -16.11 15.19 1.32
C ILE A 88 -15.61 15.58 -0.07
N ILE A 89 -14.36 15.29 -0.42
CA ILE A 89 -13.77 15.81 -1.64
C ILE A 89 -14.11 14.92 -2.83
N CYS A 90 -13.86 13.61 -2.73
CA CYS A 90 -14.07 12.71 -3.87
C CYS A 90 -15.54 12.50 -4.19
N LEU A 91 -16.40 12.25 -3.18
CA LEU A 91 -17.82 12.00 -3.41
C LEU A 91 -18.57 13.26 -3.87
N GLN A 92 -18.29 14.43 -3.29
CA GLN A 92 -18.98 15.66 -3.70
C GLN A 92 -18.54 16.08 -5.11
N PHE A 93 -17.23 16.02 -5.39
CA PHE A 93 -16.71 16.28 -6.73
C PHE A 93 -17.28 15.31 -7.77
N ALA A 94 -17.40 14.01 -7.45
CA ALA A 94 -17.97 13.03 -8.36
C ALA A 94 -19.45 13.28 -8.65
N LYS A 95 -20.22 13.84 -7.71
CA LYS A 95 -21.62 14.22 -7.96
C LYS A 95 -21.73 15.42 -8.90
N ASP A 96 -20.85 16.39 -8.74
CA ASP A 96 -20.88 17.64 -9.53
C ASP A 96 -20.25 17.43 -10.92
N TYR A 97 -19.23 16.57 -11.02
CA TYR A 97 -18.48 16.30 -12.25
C TYR A 97 -18.24 14.79 -12.48
N PRO A 98 -19.30 13.97 -12.60
CA PRO A 98 -19.18 12.51 -12.69
C PRO A 98 -18.38 12.06 -13.93
N LYS A 99 -18.57 12.74 -15.06
CA LYS A 99 -17.86 12.45 -16.31
C LYS A 99 -16.36 12.66 -16.18
N LEU A 100 -15.94 13.79 -15.60
CA LEU A 100 -14.54 14.14 -15.50
C LEU A 100 -13.76 13.13 -14.67
N LEU A 101 -14.31 12.73 -13.52
CA LEU A 101 -13.66 11.72 -12.67
C LEU A 101 -13.60 10.36 -13.36
N THR A 102 -14.69 9.95 -14.00
CA THR A 102 -14.76 8.67 -14.73
C THR A 102 -13.76 8.64 -15.89
N ASP A 103 -13.63 9.74 -16.64
CA ASP A 103 -12.67 9.86 -17.74
C ASP A 103 -11.22 9.80 -17.24
N ILE A 104 -10.92 10.40 -16.09
CA ILE A 104 -9.59 10.30 -15.46
C ILE A 104 -9.29 8.84 -15.10
N LEU A 105 -10.22 8.15 -14.45
CA LEU A 105 -10.04 6.74 -14.06
C LEU A 105 -9.89 5.83 -15.29
N ASN A 106 -10.67 6.06 -16.34
CA ASN A 106 -10.56 5.30 -17.59
C ASN A 106 -9.26 5.57 -18.34
N ARG A 107 -8.64 6.75 -18.21
CA ARG A 107 -7.29 6.98 -18.75
C ARG A 107 -6.24 6.12 -18.03
N CYS A 108 -6.42 5.83 -16.74
CA CYS A 108 -5.53 4.94 -16.00
C CYS A 108 -5.58 3.49 -16.52
N LEU A 109 -6.65 3.06 -17.19
CA LEU A 109 -6.70 1.73 -17.83
C LEU A 109 -5.77 1.61 -19.04
N THR A 110 -5.26 2.74 -19.56
CA THR A 110 -4.35 2.70 -20.70
C THR A 110 -2.92 2.37 -20.24
N PRO A 111 -2.24 1.40 -20.90
CA PRO A 111 -0.95 0.86 -20.43
C PRO A 111 0.22 1.85 -20.37
N GLN A 112 0.06 3.07 -20.90
CA GLN A 112 1.10 4.13 -20.84
C GLN A 112 0.97 5.09 -19.65
N HIS A 113 -0.02 4.90 -18.76
CA HIS A 113 -0.32 5.92 -17.73
C HIS A 113 0.35 5.68 -16.37
N PHE A 114 0.74 4.44 -16.06
CA PHE A 114 1.48 4.13 -14.84
C PHE A 114 2.97 4.01 -15.17
N SER A 115 3.77 4.93 -14.64
CA SER A 115 5.23 4.87 -14.75
C SER A 115 5.78 3.66 -14.00
N ASP A 116 6.80 3.00 -14.57
CA ASP A 116 7.61 1.96 -13.93
C ASP A 116 8.23 2.42 -12.59
#